data_AF-A0A357ECI4-F1
#
_entry.id   AF-A0A357ECI4-F1
#
_cell.length_a   1.000
_cell.length_b   1.000
_cell.length_c   1.000
_cell.angle_alpha   90.00
_cell.angle_beta   90.00
_cell.angle_gamma   90.00
#
_symmetry.space_group_name_H-M   'P 1'
#
loop_
_entity.id
_entity.type
_entity.pdbx_description
1 polymer ?
#
loop_
_entity_poly.entity_id
_entity_poly.type
_entity_poly.pdbx_seq_one_letter_code
_entity_poly.pdbx_strand_id
1 'polypeptide(L)'
;RQALGNVLRPGSQAVSITIAIGIGVMVVTTVSLVERSLLAQIGENRPTDAPTFFFIDIQPDQTEEFLRLMHQQTNDLAPHLTPLVRSRLAAIKGQPIKLEALSEAEEQKEKSEAKKEQRKKWYLTREYVLTFLQELPKDNQVVAGKWWKPGQTFTKPLISIEEEAAMQLGLTVGDTMEVDIQGVPVAGEIGSIRKVEWGNFSTNFYMIFSPGSLDGAPHTYVATVHVSPSEEVAVQQAVVTT
;
A
#
# COMPACT_ATOMS: atom_id res chain seq x y z
N ARG A 1 -28.34 48.76 30.54
CA ARG A 1 -27.81 48.44 31.90
C ARG A 1 -28.55 47.29 32.58
N GLN A 2 -29.90 47.24 32.56
CA GLN A 2 -30.65 46.15 33.23
C GLN A 2 -30.44 44.74 32.63
N ALA A 3 -30.20 44.62 31.32
CA ALA A 3 -29.90 43.33 30.68
C ALA A 3 -28.59 42.68 31.16
N LEU A 4 -27.51 43.45 31.32
CA LEU A 4 -26.23 42.95 31.88
C LEU A 4 -26.37 42.52 33.35
N GLY A 5 -27.20 43.23 34.12
CA GLY A 5 -27.44 42.91 35.54
C GLY A 5 -28.12 41.56 35.76
N ASN A 6 -28.94 41.09 34.80
CA ASN A 6 -29.59 39.79 34.86
C ASN A 6 -28.67 38.62 34.49
N VAL A 7 -27.62 38.86 33.69
CA VAL A 7 -26.64 37.83 33.30
C VAL A 7 -25.70 37.48 34.46
N LEU A 8 -25.31 38.47 35.27
CA LEU A 8 -24.35 38.32 36.37
C LEU A 8 -25.00 37.94 37.72
N ARG A 9 -26.32 37.74 37.76
CA ARG A 9 -27.02 37.40 39.01
C ARG A 9 -26.72 35.96 39.45
N PRO A 10 -26.43 35.70 40.74
CA PRO A 10 -26.36 34.33 41.27
C PRO A 10 -27.63 33.55 40.93
N GLY A 11 -27.49 32.42 40.22
CA GLY A 11 -28.60 31.59 39.72
C GLY A 11 -29.07 31.89 38.28
N SER A 12 -28.38 32.73 37.50
CA SER A 12 -28.73 32.95 36.09
C SER A 12 -28.36 31.75 35.20
N GLN A 13 -29.27 31.34 34.31
CA GLN A 13 -29.03 30.30 33.30
C GLN A 13 -28.20 30.82 32.11
N ALA A 14 -27.97 32.13 32.03
CA ALA A 14 -27.30 32.79 30.92
C ALA A 14 -25.84 32.32 30.76
N VAL A 15 -25.14 32.08 31.88
CA VAL A 15 -23.76 31.57 31.87
C VAL A 15 -23.73 30.14 31.30
N SER A 16 -24.61 29.25 31.77
CA SER A 16 -24.69 27.87 31.28
C SER A 16 -25.09 27.79 29.81
N ILE A 17 -26.03 28.62 29.35
CA ILE A 17 -26.43 28.70 27.93
C ILE A 17 -25.27 29.22 27.07
N THR A 18 -24.55 30.24 27.53
CA THR A 18 -23.40 30.78 26.78
C THR A 18 -22.26 29.75 26.68
N ILE A 19 -22.00 28.99 27.74
CA ILE A 19 -21.04 27.90 27.73
C ILE A 19 -21.49 26.79 26.77
N ALA A 20 -22.76 26.39 26.82
CA ALA A 20 -23.31 25.37 25.92
C ALA A 20 -23.22 25.79 24.44
N ILE A 21 -23.56 27.05 24.13
CA ILE A 21 -23.41 27.61 22.78
C ILE A 21 -21.93 27.68 22.38
N GLY A 22 -21.05 28.13 23.28
CA GLY A 22 -19.62 28.21 23.02
C GLY A 22 -19.01 26.85 22.71
N ILE A 23 -19.38 25.80 23.47
CA ILE A 23 -18.99 24.42 23.21
C ILE A 23 -19.56 23.94 21.87
N GLY A 24 -20.84 24.22 21.58
CA GLY A 24 -21.46 23.85 20.31
C GLY A 24 -20.74 24.46 19.10
N VAL A 25 -20.47 25.76 19.15
CA VAL A 25 -19.72 26.49 18.10
C VAL A 25 -18.29 25.97 18.00
N MET A 26 -17.62 25.72 19.13
CA MET A 26 -16.26 25.16 19.16
C MET A 26 -16.22 23.80 18.46
N VAL A 27 -17.16 22.89 18.77
CA VAL A 27 -17.22 21.55 18.16
C VAL A 27 -17.45 21.65 16.66
N VAL A 28 -18.44 22.43 16.21
CA VAL A 28 -18.74 22.59 14.77
C VAL A 28 -17.55 23.20 14.02
N THR A 29 -16.92 24.22 14.59
CA THR A 29 -15.74 24.86 14.00
C THR A 29 -14.55 23.91 13.93
N THR A 30 -14.33 23.11 14.98
CA THR A 30 -13.26 22.12 15.02
C THR A 30 -13.45 21.06 13.96
N VAL A 31 -14.68 20.52 13.80
CA VAL A 31 -14.99 19.54 12.75
C VAL A 31 -14.74 20.13 11.37
N SER A 32 -15.20 21.37 11.12
CA SER A 32 -14.98 22.03 9.83
C SER A 32 -13.50 22.28 9.54
N LEU A 33 -12.70 22.61 10.55
CA LEU A 33 -11.26 22.80 10.40
C LEU A 33 -10.56 21.47 10.11
N VAL A 34 -10.93 20.40 10.82
CA VAL A 34 -10.39 19.06 10.59
C VAL A 34 -10.73 18.58 9.18
N GLU A 35 -11.97 18.75 8.73
CA GLU A 35 -12.40 18.41 7.37
C GLU A 35 -11.55 19.14 6.32
N ARG A 36 -11.41 20.47 6.45
CA ARG A 36 -10.59 21.27 5.53
C ARG A 36 -9.12 20.86 5.55
N SER A 37 -8.58 20.56 6.73
CA SER A 37 -7.19 20.11 6.87
C SER A 37 -6.98 18.75 6.21
N LEU A 38 -7.91 17.81 6.39
CA LEU A 38 -7.86 16.50 5.75
C LEU A 38 -7.98 16.63 4.23
N LEU A 39 -8.92 17.43 3.72
CA LEU A 39 -9.08 17.67 2.29
C LEU A 39 -7.85 18.34 1.67
N ALA A 40 -7.26 19.32 2.37
CA ALA A 40 -6.03 19.96 1.92
C ALA A 40 -4.87 18.96 1.89
N GLN A 41 -4.71 18.14 2.93
CA GLN A 41 -3.66 17.10 2.97
C GLN A 41 -3.84 16.05 1.86
N ILE A 42 -5.07 15.66 1.53
CA ILE A 42 -5.34 14.74 0.42
C ILE A 42 -5.02 15.41 -0.93
N GLY A 43 -5.39 16.68 -1.10
CA GLY A 43 -5.17 17.45 -2.32
C GLY A 43 -3.71 17.77 -2.60
N GLU A 44 -2.95 18.21 -1.58
CA GLU A 44 -1.52 18.55 -1.71
C GLU A 44 -0.66 17.31 -1.96
N ASN A 45 -1.06 16.15 -1.46
CA ASN A 45 -0.32 14.90 -1.64
C ASN A 45 -0.68 14.16 -2.93
N ARG A 46 -1.53 14.70 -3.82
CA ARG A 46 -1.83 14.08 -5.11
C ARG A 46 -0.79 14.50 -6.16
N PRO A 47 0.09 13.60 -6.62
CA PRO A 47 0.97 13.88 -7.76
C PRO A 47 0.16 14.29 -8.99
N THR A 48 0.72 15.18 -9.80
CA THR A 48 0.10 15.60 -11.07
C THR A 48 -0.02 14.45 -12.08
N ASP A 49 0.74 13.37 -11.91
CA ASP A 49 0.69 12.16 -12.73
C ASP A 49 -0.12 11.01 -12.10
N ALA A 50 -0.81 11.25 -10.97
CA ALA A 50 -1.55 10.20 -10.28
C ALA A 50 -2.60 9.58 -11.22
N PRO A 51 -2.73 8.24 -11.23
CA PRO A 51 -3.73 7.58 -12.05
C PRO A 51 -5.15 7.98 -11.61
N THR A 52 -6.05 8.04 -12.59
CA THR A 52 -7.47 8.32 -12.37
C THR A 52 -8.20 7.06 -11.94
N PHE A 53 -7.87 5.92 -12.54
CA PHE A 53 -8.45 4.61 -12.23
C PHE A 53 -7.38 3.57 -11.87
N PHE A 54 -7.75 2.72 -10.92
CA PHE A 54 -7.07 1.47 -10.62
C PHE A 54 -8.02 0.31 -10.92
N PHE A 55 -7.69 -0.51 -11.90
CA PHE A 55 -8.39 -1.75 -12.17
C PHE A 55 -7.62 -2.89 -11.54
N ILE A 56 -8.28 -3.69 -10.72
CA ILE A 56 -7.67 -4.80 -9.98
C ILE A 56 -8.26 -6.13 -10.43
N ASP A 57 -7.52 -7.20 -10.19
CA ASP A 57 -7.97 -8.58 -10.43
C ASP A 57 -8.26 -8.89 -11.92
N ILE A 58 -7.56 -8.21 -12.83
CA ILE A 58 -7.63 -8.50 -14.26
C ILE A 58 -6.96 -9.85 -14.50
N GLN A 59 -7.72 -10.83 -14.98
CA GLN A 59 -7.17 -12.16 -15.27
C GLN A 59 -6.31 -12.11 -16.54
N PRO A 60 -5.29 -12.98 -16.68
CA PRO A 60 -4.42 -12.99 -17.86
C PRO A 60 -5.18 -13.07 -19.20
N ASP A 61 -6.25 -13.87 -19.26
CA ASP A 61 -7.11 -14.03 -20.43
C ASP A 61 -8.00 -12.81 -20.72
N GLN A 62 -8.24 -11.95 -19.72
CA GLN A 62 -9.01 -10.71 -19.88
C GLN A 62 -8.15 -9.53 -20.38
N THR A 63 -6.83 -9.67 -20.35
CA THR A 63 -5.89 -8.57 -20.61
C THR A 63 -6.07 -7.97 -22.00
N GLU A 64 -6.20 -8.80 -23.03
CA GLU A 64 -6.33 -8.33 -24.42
C GLU A 64 -7.62 -7.54 -24.64
N GLU A 65 -8.74 -8.03 -24.09
CA GLU A 65 -10.03 -7.35 -24.18
C GLU A 65 -10.01 -6.03 -23.40
N PHE A 66 -9.45 -6.04 -22.20
CA PHE A 66 -9.30 -4.85 -21.37
C PHE A 66 -8.46 -3.78 -22.07
N LEU A 67 -7.31 -4.15 -22.65
CA LEU A 67 -6.45 -3.24 -23.41
C LEU A 67 -7.22 -2.61 -24.57
N ARG A 68 -7.94 -3.41 -25.35
CA ARG A 68 -8.75 -2.91 -26.48
C ARG A 68 -9.82 -1.91 -26.01
N LEU A 69 -10.50 -2.20 -24.91
CA LEU A 69 -11.51 -1.30 -24.34
C LEU A 69 -10.89 0.02 -23.89
N MET A 70 -9.74 -0.03 -23.20
CA MET A 70 -9.01 1.18 -22.79
C MET A 70 -8.58 2.01 -24.00
N HIS A 71 -7.94 1.40 -25.01
CA HIS A 71 -7.51 2.10 -26.23
C HIS A 71 -8.65 2.87 -26.92
N GLN A 72 -9.86 2.30 -26.94
CA GLN A 72 -11.04 2.94 -27.52
C GLN A 72 -11.55 4.14 -26.72
N GLN A 73 -11.38 4.15 -25.40
CA GLN A 73 -11.95 5.17 -24.50
C GLN A 73 -10.95 6.25 -24.09
N THR A 74 -9.65 5.98 -24.15
CA THR A 74 -8.59 6.87 -23.63
C THR A 74 -7.72 7.49 -24.73
N ASN A 75 -8.17 7.42 -25.99
CA ASN A 75 -7.51 8.02 -27.14
C ASN A 75 -6.02 7.60 -27.26
N ASP A 76 -5.78 6.28 -27.12
CA ASP A 76 -4.47 5.60 -27.14
C ASP A 76 -3.51 5.84 -25.96
N LEU A 77 -3.99 6.34 -24.82
CA LEU A 77 -3.24 6.22 -23.57
C LEU A 77 -3.27 4.77 -23.08
N ALA A 78 -2.17 4.05 -23.35
CA ALA A 78 -2.02 2.65 -22.95
C ALA A 78 -1.98 2.53 -21.41
N PRO A 79 -2.84 1.68 -20.82
CA PRO A 79 -2.83 1.45 -19.38
C PRO A 79 -1.55 0.72 -18.97
N HIS A 80 -1.02 1.02 -17.78
CA HIS A 80 0.15 0.31 -17.28
C HIS A 80 -0.28 -0.94 -16.50
N LEU A 81 -0.04 -2.11 -17.06
CA LEU A 81 -0.35 -3.40 -16.45
C LEU A 81 0.82 -3.90 -15.60
N THR A 82 0.56 -4.13 -14.32
CA THR A 82 1.54 -4.71 -13.40
C THR A 82 1.05 -6.08 -12.92
N PRO A 83 1.84 -7.15 -13.09
CA PRO A 83 1.47 -8.48 -12.63
C PRO A 83 1.56 -8.57 -11.11
N LEU A 84 0.59 -9.25 -10.51
CA LEU A 84 0.40 -9.43 -9.09
C LEU A 84 0.36 -10.92 -8.77
N VAL A 85 1.26 -11.36 -7.88
CA VAL A 85 1.29 -12.73 -7.37
C VAL A 85 1.01 -12.70 -5.89
N ARG A 86 -0.03 -13.42 -5.45
CA ARG A 86 -0.33 -13.59 -4.03
C ARG A 86 0.57 -14.67 -3.43
N SER A 87 1.16 -14.38 -2.29
CA SER A 87 2.05 -15.31 -1.60
C SER A 87 1.98 -15.17 -0.09
N ARG A 88 2.59 -16.13 0.60
CA ARG A 88 2.89 -16.05 2.03
C ARG A 88 4.36 -16.29 2.24
N LEU A 89 4.89 -15.81 3.36
CA LEU A 89 6.27 -16.06 3.71
C LEU A 89 6.42 -17.49 4.22
N ALA A 90 7.30 -18.28 3.61
CA ALA A 90 7.52 -19.69 3.95
C ALA A 90 8.75 -19.88 4.83
N ALA A 91 9.87 -19.25 4.47
CA ALA A 91 11.11 -19.34 5.23
C ALA A 91 11.96 -18.08 5.09
N ILE A 92 12.79 -17.80 6.09
CA ILE A 92 13.83 -16.77 6.07
C ILE A 92 15.13 -17.41 6.51
N LYS A 93 16.24 -17.18 5.78
CA LYS A 93 17.57 -17.72 6.11
C LYS A 93 17.56 -19.24 6.33
N GLY A 94 16.74 -19.95 5.54
CA GLY A 94 16.53 -21.40 5.65
C GLY A 94 15.73 -21.86 6.88
N GLN A 95 15.20 -20.94 7.70
CA GLN A 95 14.33 -21.26 8.83
C GLN A 95 12.85 -21.14 8.42
N PRO A 96 12.09 -22.26 8.45
CA PRO A 96 10.67 -22.22 8.12
C PRO A 96 9.87 -21.46 9.18
N ILE A 97 8.89 -20.69 8.74
CA ILE A 97 8.00 -19.93 9.61
C ILE A 97 6.91 -20.86 10.13
N LYS A 98 6.99 -21.22 11.42
CA LYS A 98 5.95 -21.99 12.11
C LYS A 98 5.01 -21.06 12.86
N LEU A 99 3.76 -20.97 12.42
CA LEU A 99 2.74 -20.09 13.03
C LEU A 99 2.47 -20.42 14.51
N GLU A 100 2.56 -21.70 14.89
CA GLU A 100 2.24 -22.18 16.25
C GLU A 100 3.27 -21.70 17.29
N ALA A 101 4.55 -21.64 16.91
CA ALA A 101 5.63 -21.15 17.78
C ALA A 101 5.55 -19.62 18.03
N LEU A 102 4.81 -18.88 17.19
CA LEU A 102 4.61 -17.44 17.30
C LEU A 102 3.45 -17.05 18.25
N SER A 103 2.62 -18.01 18.67
CA SER A 103 1.57 -17.78 19.68
C SER A 103 2.05 -18.04 21.11
N GLU A 104 2.92 -19.02 21.33
CA GLU A 104 3.39 -19.39 22.68
C GLU A 104 4.35 -18.35 23.29
N ALA A 105 5.07 -17.60 22.45
CA ALA A 105 6.00 -16.57 22.90
C ALA A 105 5.34 -15.28 23.45
N GLU A 106 4.02 -15.11 23.23
CA GLU A 106 3.27 -13.90 23.59
C GLU A 106 2.83 -13.87 25.07
N GLU A 107 2.73 -15.03 25.74
CA GLU A 107 2.17 -15.11 27.10
C GLU A 107 3.10 -14.59 28.20
N GLN A 108 4.38 -14.29 27.90
CA GLN A 108 5.41 -14.08 28.94
C GLN A 108 6.15 -12.73 28.92
N LYS A 109 5.75 -11.74 28.12
CA LYS A 109 6.58 -10.52 27.92
C LYS A 109 5.91 -9.18 28.24
N GLU A 110 6.76 -8.19 28.56
CA GLU A 110 6.37 -6.83 28.91
C GLU A 110 5.70 -6.08 27.76
N LYS A 111 4.84 -5.09 28.09
CA LYS A 111 3.98 -4.34 27.14
C LYS A 111 4.74 -3.70 25.96
N SER A 112 6.00 -3.29 26.13
CA SER A 112 6.77 -2.63 25.05
C SER A 112 7.38 -3.63 24.07
N GLU A 113 7.83 -4.78 24.56
CA GLU A 113 8.36 -5.87 23.75
C GLU A 113 7.23 -6.56 22.99
N ALA A 114 6.07 -6.71 23.64
CA ALA A 114 4.86 -7.23 23.02
C ALA A 114 4.47 -6.47 21.73
N LYS A 115 4.58 -5.13 21.71
CA LYS A 115 4.25 -4.32 20.52
C LYS A 115 5.23 -4.55 19.36
N LYS A 116 6.53 -4.71 19.64
CA LYS A 116 7.54 -5.02 18.61
C LYS A 116 7.34 -6.43 18.06
N GLU A 117 7.05 -7.38 18.93
CA GLU A 117 6.80 -8.77 18.55
C GLU A 117 5.52 -8.92 17.72
N GLN A 118 4.45 -8.20 18.08
CA GLN A 118 3.23 -8.11 17.27
C GLN A 118 3.49 -7.56 15.87
N ARG A 119 4.30 -6.50 15.75
CA ARG A 119 4.67 -5.93 14.44
C ARG A 119 5.45 -6.94 13.62
N LYS A 120 6.47 -7.58 14.20
CA LYS A 120 7.24 -8.63 13.53
C LYS A 120 6.35 -9.80 13.10
N LYS A 121 5.45 -10.25 13.97
CA LYS A 121 4.47 -11.31 13.69
C LYS A 121 3.58 -10.95 12.51
N TRP A 122 3.10 -9.71 12.44
CA TRP A 122 2.32 -9.23 11.29
C TRP A 122 3.10 -9.36 9.96
N TYR A 123 4.39 -9.01 9.94
CA TYR A 123 5.22 -9.22 8.75
C TYR A 123 5.44 -10.72 8.45
N LEU A 124 5.49 -11.60 9.44
CA LEU A 124 5.67 -13.03 9.21
C LEU A 124 4.39 -13.74 8.71
N THR A 125 3.21 -13.31 9.16
CA THR A 125 1.95 -14.04 8.93
C THR A 125 1.05 -13.43 7.86
N ARG A 126 1.33 -12.19 7.41
CA ARG A 126 0.53 -11.53 6.38
C ARG A 126 0.63 -12.23 5.03
N GLU A 127 -0.42 -12.05 4.23
CA GLU A 127 -0.35 -12.29 2.80
C GLU A 127 0.41 -11.15 2.12
N TYR A 128 1.30 -11.52 1.22
CA TYR A 128 2.09 -10.60 0.41
C TYR A 128 1.55 -10.59 -1.02
N VAL A 129 1.39 -9.37 -1.56
CA VAL A 129 1.22 -9.18 -2.99
C VAL A 129 2.60 -8.85 -3.55
N LEU A 130 3.11 -9.76 -4.37
CA LEU A 130 4.39 -9.68 -5.05
C LEU A 130 4.19 -9.18 -6.47
N THR A 131 5.26 -8.65 -7.05
CA THR A 131 5.35 -8.40 -8.48
C THR A 131 6.75 -8.77 -8.97
N PHE A 132 6.94 -8.77 -10.29
CA PHE A 132 8.23 -8.88 -10.93
C PHE A 132 8.36 -7.76 -11.95
N LEU A 133 9.47 -7.00 -11.89
CA LEU A 133 9.66 -5.81 -12.70
C LEU A 133 11.09 -5.76 -13.24
N GLN A 134 11.26 -5.25 -14.46
CA GLN A 134 12.60 -5.05 -15.02
C GLN A 134 13.23 -3.76 -14.51
N GLU A 135 12.44 -2.70 -14.38
CA GLU A 135 12.90 -1.36 -14.01
C GLU A 135 12.52 -1.03 -12.57
N LEU A 136 13.36 -0.21 -11.91
CA LEU A 136 13.07 0.31 -10.58
C LEU A 136 11.87 1.26 -10.67
N PRO A 137 10.80 1.07 -9.86
CA PRO A 137 9.71 2.04 -9.82
C PRO A 137 10.21 3.44 -9.49
N LYS A 138 9.69 4.46 -10.19
CA LYS A 138 10.22 5.83 -10.17
C LYS A 138 10.32 6.44 -8.76
N ASP A 139 9.38 6.10 -7.90
CA ASP A 139 9.29 6.65 -6.53
C ASP A 139 10.07 5.83 -5.48
N ASN A 140 10.76 4.78 -5.92
CA ASN A 140 11.54 3.93 -5.04
C ASN A 140 13.02 4.32 -5.09
N GLN A 141 13.67 4.27 -3.93
CA GLN A 141 15.12 4.50 -3.83
C GLN A 141 15.80 3.26 -3.29
N VAL A 142 16.83 2.76 -3.98
CA VAL A 142 17.68 1.68 -3.45
C VAL A 142 18.59 2.25 -2.36
N VAL A 143 18.46 1.74 -1.14
CA VAL A 143 19.26 2.15 0.02
C VAL A 143 20.40 1.19 0.33
N ALA A 144 20.27 -0.09 -0.08
CA ALA A 144 21.34 -1.08 0.02
C ALA A 144 21.30 -2.07 -1.15
N GLY A 145 22.47 -2.62 -1.51
CA GLY A 145 22.60 -3.56 -2.62
C GLY A 145 22.56 -2.85 -3.97
N LYS A 146 22.12 -3.55 -5.01
CA LYS A 146 22.05 -3.01 -6.37
C LYS A 146 20.78 -3.48 -7.07
N TRP A 147 20.11 -2.56 -7.76
CA TRP A 147 19.09 -2.95 -8.73
C TRP A 147 19.75 -3.76 -9.86
N TRP A 148 19.03 -4.73 -10.41
CA TRP A 148 19.51 -5.52 -11.52
C TRP A 148 19.61 -4.70 -12.81
N LYS A 149 20.43 -5.18 -13.76
CA LYS A 149 20.57 -4.51 -15.06
C LYS A 149 19.43 -4.92 -16.01
N PRO A 150 18.97 -4.03 -16.90
CA PRO A 150 18.06 -4.40 -17.97
C PRO A 150 18.61 -5.57 -18.79
N GLY A 151 17.78 -6.59 -19.04
CA GLY A 151 18.17 -7.78 -19.80
C GLY A 151 19.14 -8.74 -19.09
N GLN A 152 19.41 -8.53 -17.80
CA GLN A 152 20.24 -9.46 -17.02
C GLN A 152 19.56 -10.83 -16.92
N THR A 153 20.31 -11.89 -17.19
CA THR A 153 19.86 -13.26 -16.92
C THR A 153 20.14 -13.63 -15.47
N PHE A 154 19.16 -14.23 -14.81
CA PHE A 154 19.25 -14.64 -13.41
C PHE A 154 19.36 -16.16 -13.32
N THR A 155 20.40 -16.65 -12.66
CA THR A 155 20.53 -18.09 -12.35
C THR A 155 19.70 -18.49 -11.13
N LYS A 156 19.35 -17.53 -10.28
CA LYS A 156 18.46 -17.66 -9.13
C LYS A 156 17.60 -16.40 -9.03
N PRO A 157 16.34 -16.49 -8.55
CA PRO A 157 15.52 -15.33 -8.27
C PRO A 157 16.22 -14.34 -7.33
N LEU A 158 16.30 -13.07 -7.74
CA LEU A 158 16.66 -11.96 -6.87
C LEU A 158 15.41 -11.25 -6.37
N ILE A 159 15.49 -10.72 -5.16
CA ILE A 159 14.40 -10.03 -4.50
C ILE A 159 14.88 -8.63 -4.10
N SER A 160 14.08 -7.62 -4.44
CA SER A 160 14.16 -6.28 -3.88
C SER A 160 13.08 -6.09 -2.82
N ILE A 161 13.50 -5.90 -1.58
CA ILE A 161 12.61 -5.80 -0.41
C ILE A 161 12.54 -4.37 0.12
N GLU A 162 11.37 -3.99 0.62
CA GLU A 162 11.16 -2.71 1.28
C GLU A 162 11.96 -2.62 2.61
N GLU A 163 12.49 -1.44 2.93
CA GLU A 163 13.41 -1.19 4.05
C GLU A 163 12.83 -1.60 5.42
N GLU A 164 11.62 -1.17 5.73
CA GLU A 164 10.97 -1.50 6.99
C GLU A 164 10.68 -3.00 7.10
N ALA A 165 10.19 -3.62 6.03
CA ALA A 165 9.99 -5.07 5.96
C ALA A 165 11.30 -5.83 6.17
N ALA A 166 12.39 -5.42 5.51
CA ALA A 166 13.71 -6.02 5.69
C ALA A 166 14.19 -5.91 7.15
N MET A 167 14.03 -4.74 7.76
CA MET A 167 14.38 -4.51 9.16
C MET A 167 13.56 -5.38 10.11
N GLN A 168 12.24 -5.46 9.93
CA GLN A 168 11.35 -6.24 10.81
C GLN A 168 11.58 -7.75 10.67
N LEU A 169 11.92 -8.20 9.47
CA LEU A 169 12.25 -9.59 9.18
C LEU A 169 13.73 -9.94 9.48
N GLY A 170 14.57 -8.95 9.79
CA GLY A 170 16.00 -9.15 10.06
C GLY A 170 16.79 -9.60 8.82
N LEU A 171 16.37 -9.13 7.64
CA LEU A 171 16.96 -9.44 6.33
C LEU A 171 17.95 -8.36 5.90
N THR A 172 19.04 -8.79 5.29
CA THR A 172 20.07 -7.96 4.68
C THR A 172 20.37 -8.44 3.26
N VAL A 173 21.11 -7.64 2.48
CA VAL A 173 21.52 -8.04 1.12
C VAL A 173 22.39 -9.31 1.18
N GLY A 174 22.07 -10.29 0.34
CA GLY A 174 22.69 -11.63 0.30
C GLY A 174 21.98 -12.68 1.15
N ASP A 175 21.03 -12.29 2.01
CA ASP A 175 20.21 -13.25 2.73
C ASP A 175 19.20 -13.93 1.80
N THR A 176 18.76 -15.15 2.15
CA THR A 176 17.75 -15.90 1.41
C THR A 176 16.39 -15.83 2.07
N MET A 177 15.35 -15.90 1.23
CA MET A 177 13.96 -15.89 1.65
C MET A 177 13.16 -16.81 0.71
N GLU A 178 12.17 -17.49 1.27
CA GLU A 178 11.26 -18.35 0.54
C GLU A 178 9.84 -17.87 0.74
N VAL A 179 9.09 -17.78 -0.36
CA VAL A 179 7.67 -17.45 -0.37
C VAL A 179 6.89 -18.66 -0.87
N ASP A 180 5.76 -18.96 -0.24
CA ASP A 180 4.79 -19.93 -0.72
C ASP A 180 3.80 -19.23 -1.66
N ILE A 181 3.71 -19.73 -2.90
CA ILE A 181 2.74 -19.29 -3.89
C ILE A 181 1.82 -20.47 -4.18
N GLN A 182 0.63 -20.43 -3.58
CA GLN A 182 -0.39 -21.49 -3.71
C GLN A 182 0.16 -22.90 -3.43
N GLY A 183 1.00 -23.06 -2.41
CA GLY A 183 1.60 -24.35 -2.03
C GLY A 183 2.93 -24.67 -2.72
N VAL A 184 3.41 -23.82 -3.63
CA VAL A 184 4.72 -23.98 -4.27
C VAL A 184 5.72 -23.01 -3.63
N PRO A 185 6.76 -23.52 -2.93
CA PRO A 185 7.80 -22.67 -2.38
C PRO A 185 8.72 -22.14 -3.48
N VAL A 186 8.93 -20.83 -3.49
CA VAL A 186 9.85 -20.13 -4.39
C VAL A 186 10.91 -19.42 -3.54
N ALA A 187 12.15 -19.85 -3.70
CA ALA A 187 13.30 -19.28 -3.01
C ALA A 187 13.94 -18.15 -3.84
N GLY A 188 14.37 -17.09 -3.16
CA GLY A 188 15.16 -16.02 -3.76
C GLY A 188 16.16 -15.40 -2.79
N GLU A 189 17.10 -14.65 -3.34
CA GLU A 189 18.15 -13.95 -2.61
C GLU A 189 17.88 -12.44 -2.59
N ILE A 190 18.07 -11.79 -1.45
CA ILE A 190 17.90 -10.33 -1.34
C ILE A 190 19.05 -9.64 -2.10
N GLY A 191 18.75 -9.13 -3.30
CA GLY A 191 19.72 -8.38 -4.12
C GLY A 191 19.76 -6.88 -3.81
N SER A 192 18.65 -6.33 -3.30
CA SER A 192 18.57 -4.93 -2.90
C SER A 192 17.52 -4.68 -1.81
N ILE A 193 17.73 -3.60 -1.07
CA ILE A 193 16.76 -3.03 -0.14
C ILE A 193 16.39 -1.65 -0.64
N ARG A 194 15.10 -1.35 -0.64
CA ARG A 194 14.55 -0.09 -1.16
C ARG A 194 13.70 0.65 -0.13
N LYS A 195 13.86 1.95 -0.09
CA LYS A 195 12.93 2.86 0.57
C LYS A 195 11.75 3.12 -0.35
N VAL A 196 10.55 3.06 0.21
CA VAL A 196 9.27 3.25 -0.51
C VAL A 196 8.38 4.20 0.24
N GLU A 197 7.85 5.17 -0.50
CA GLU A 197 6.93 6.16 0.03
C GLU A 197 5.49 5.67 -0.16
N TRP A 198 4.98 4.90 0.81
CA TRP A 198 3.63 4.31 0.77
C TRP A 198 2.48 5.32 0.70
N GLY A 199 2.74 6.59 1.03
CA GLY A 199 1.76 7.68 0.95
C GLY A 199 1.60 8.28 -0.45
N ASN A 200 2.36 7.83 -1.44
CA ASN A 200 2.17 8.25 -2.83
C ASN A 200 1.01 7.48 -3.48
N PHE A 201 0.45 8.03 -4.56
CA PHE A 201 -0.62 7.38 -5.33
C PHE A 201 -0.07 6.37 -6.36
N SER A 202 1.06 5.73 -6.07
CA SER A 202 1.73 4.77 -6.96
C SER A 202 1.51 3.32 -6.49
N THR A 203 1.60 2.36 -7.40
CA THR A 203 1.49 0.94 -7.07
C THR A 203 2.77 0.46 -6.39
N ASN A 204 2.73 0.37 -5.06
CA ASN A 204 3.86 -0.04 -4.24
C ASN A 204 3.79 -1.51 -3.81
N PHE A 205 4.97 -2.10 -3.60
CA PHE A 205 5.12 -3.51 -3.25
C PHE A 205 6.03 -3.65 -2.03
N TYR A 206 5.87 -4.71 -1.24
CA TYR A 206 6.86 -5.06 -0.20
C TYR A 206 8.05 -5.82 -0.77
N MET A 207 7.83 -6.59 -1.83
CA MET A 207 8.84 -7.39 -2.49
C MET A 207 8.62 -7.33 -4.00
N ILE A 208 9.72 -7.13 -4.74
CA ILE A 208 9.76 -7.19 -6.19
C ILE A 208 10.78 -8.27 -6.57
N PHE A 209 10.36 -9.24 -7.37
CA PHE A 209 11.21 -10.30 -7.88
C PHE A 209 11.87 -9.87 -9.20
N SER A 210 13.04 -10.44 -9.50
CA SER A 210 13.67 -10.28 -10.80
C SER A 210 12.78 -10.85 -11.92
N PRO A 211 12.80 -10.27 -13.14
CA PRO A 211 12.08 -10.81 -14.29
C PRO A 211 12.37 -12.31 -14.52
N GLY A 212 11.36 -13.08 -14.93
CA GLY A 212 11.49 -14.52 -15.15
C GLY A 212 11.35 -15.38 -13.89
N SER A 213 11.40 -14.79 -12.69
CA SER A 213 11.40 -15.56 -11.44
C SER A 213 10.05 -16.17 -11.09
N LEU A 214 8.96 -15.63 -11.66
CA LEU A 214 7.58 -15.96 -11.32
C LEU A 214 6.75 -16.35 -12.55
N ASP A 215 7.37 -16.68 -13.69
CA ASP A 215 6.65 -16.92 -14.96
C ASP A 215 5.66 -18.10 -14.91
N GLY A 216 5.88 -19.06 -14.00
CA GLY A 216 4.97 -20.18 -13.77
C GLY A 216 3.94 -19.95 -12.66
N ALA A 217 3.97 -18.79 -12.00
CA ALA A 217 3.08 -18.49 -10.89
C ALA A 217 1.71 -17.99 -11.38
N PRO A 218 0.61 -18.40 -10.73
CA PRO A 218 -0.68 -17.80 -10.97
C PRO A 218 -0.63 -16.33 -10.56
N HIS A 219 -1.00 -15.44 -11.49
CA HIS A 219 -0.98 -14.00 -11.28
C HIS A 219 -2.24 -13.37 -11.87
N THR A 220 -2.58 -12.21 -11.33
CA THR A 220 -3.56 -11.28 -11.91
C THR A 220 -2.86 -9.97 -12.21
N TYR A 221 -3.50 -9.07 -12.93
CA TYR A 221 -2.95 -7.75 -13.22
C TYR A 221 -3.69 -6.67 -12.43
N VAL A 222 -2.93 -5.65 -12.03
CA VAL A 222 -3.47 -4.33 -11.73
C VAL A 222 -3.14 -3.40 -12.89
N ALA A 223 -4.12 -2.66 -13.37
CA ALA A 223 -3.91 -1.61 -14.37
C ALA A 223 -4.08 -0.24 -13.73
N THR A 224 -3.14 0.65 -13.99
CA THR A 224 -3.29 2.08 -13.69
C THR A 224 -3.58 2.84 -14.98
N VAL A 225 -4.59 3.71 -14.94
CA VAL A 225 -5.04 4.48 -16.10
C VAL A 225 -5.20 5.93 -15.70
N HIS A 226 -4.57 6.82 -16.45
CA HIS A 226 -4.77 8.26 -16.32
C HIS A 226 -5.65 8.72 -17.47
N VAL A 227 -6.76 9.38 -17.16
CA VAL A 227 -7.72 9.91 -18.14
C VAL A 227 -8.09 11.34 -17.79
N SER A 228 -8.48 12.11 -18.80
CA SER A 228 -8.98 13.47 -18.57
C SER A 228 -10.35 13.44 -17.86
N PRO A 229 -10.73 14.50 -17.12
CA PRO A 229 -12.02 14.56 -16.44
C PRO A 229 -13.23 14.37 -17.37
N SER A 230 -13.11 14.71 -18.66
CA SER A 230 -14.16 14.50 -19.67
C SER A 230 -14.37 13.03 -20.06
N GLU A 231 -13.37 12.18 -19.85
CA GLU A 231 -13.39 10.77 -20.26
C GLU A 231 -13.76 9.82 -19.10
N GLU A 232 -13.71 10.30 -17.84
CA GLU A 232 -13.95 9.48 -16.64
C GLU A 232 -15.27 8.70 -16.69
N VAL A 233 -16.37 9.39 -17.03
CA VAL A 233 -17.71 8.77 -17.06
C VAL A 233 -17.81 7.72 -18.16
N ALA A 234 -17.23 7.98 -19.33
CA ALA A 234 -17.27 7.05 -20.46
C ALA A 234 -16.51 5.76 -20.15
N VAL A 235 -15.31 5.90 -19.56
CA VAL A 235 -14.49 4.76 -19.11
C VAL A 235 -15.23 3.93 -18.06
N GLN A 236 -15.82 4.58 -17.05
CA GLN A 236 -16.57 3.88 -16.00
C GLN A 236 -17.77 3.10 -16.57
N GLN A 237 -18.52 3.70 -17.50
CA GLN A 237 -19.68 3.03 -18.13
C GLN A 237 -19.25 1.85 -19.01
N ALA A 238 -18.18 2.00 -19.78
CA ALA A 238 -17.68 0.95 -20.67
C ALA A 238 -17.29 -0.30 -19.88
N VAL A 239 -16.65 -0.14 -18.72
CA VAL A 239 -16.21 -1.28 -17.88
C VAL A 239 -17.38 -1.99 -17.21
N VAL A 240 -18.44 -1.28 -16.79
CA VAL A 240 -19.60 -1.89 -16.11
C VAL A 240 -20.53 -2.63 -17.08
N THR A 241 -20.53 -2.26 -18.36
CA THR A 241 -21.47 -2.80 -19.36
C THR A 241 -20.93 -4.03 -20.09
N THR A 242 -19.67 -4.40 -19.82
CA THR A 242 -19.00 -5.59 -20.38
C THR A 242 -19.18 -6.77 -19.44
#